data_AF-A0A7J4MT07-F1
#
_entry.id   AF-A0A7J4MT07-F1
#
_cell.length_a   1.000
_cell.length_b   1.000
_cell.length_c   1.000
_cell.angle_alpha   90.00
_cell.angle_beta   90.00
_cell.angle_gamma   90.00
#
_symmetry.space_group_name_H-M   'P 1'
#
loop_
_entity.id
_entity.type
_entity.pdbx_description
1 polymer ?
#
loop_
_entity_poly.entity_id
_entity_poly.type
_entity_poly.pdbx_seq_one_letter_code
_entity_poly.pdbx_strand_id
1 'polypeptide(L)'
;MKKEIKVKLNGFSGQYENPSDYLKKYFPIKVFNDNFNVKFVNNLDEAEIIFESTVRSSDYKFLNEKKKKVIIISGEDLFKERDVFNLIESVVHKLGFKEEKWKIMDKIDSVLPKFVSSIPIIYFFPKFLKYVKKISRGEIKNAYALVQNDMNGENIFILPCFFHTLYYDLPKLIKNNNKKIQDRKKFCAFIVSSNSSRERVHFFKKLSKYKRVDSYGKVQNNMGNQLFKSNWNTNNEVYKNYKFVIGFENNFAKEYISEKAQVPMLSGAIPIYRGAPNIHEYFNTKSFINYDDYGSDDKVIKKIIELDQDDEKYLKMANEPWFVDNKIPKIFKEKEMELIKFYKKILES
;
A
#
# COMPACT_ATOMS: atom_id res chain seq x y z
N MET A 1 20.87 11.87 -32.25
CA MET A 1 19.79 12.16 -31.28
C MET A 1 19.19 10.84 -30.82
N LYS A 2 18.94 10.66 -29.51
CA LYS A 2 18.23 9.45 -29.03
C LYS A 2 16.83 9.43 -29.68
N LYS A 3 16.44 8.31 -30.29
CA LYS A 3 15.12 8.11 -30.90
C LYS A 3 14.03 8.51 -29.89
N GLU A 4 13.10 9.36 -30.31
CA GLU A 4 11.92 9.72 -29.52
C GLU A 4 10.99 8.49 -29.42
N ILE A 5 10.54 8.16 -28.22
CA ILE A 5 9.68 7.01 -27.91
C ILE A 5 8.26 7.52 -27.64
N LYS A 6 7.30 7.05 -28.44
CA LYS A 6 5.88 7.41 -28.25
C LYS A 6 5.24 6.56 -27.16
N VAL A 7 4.75 7.21 -26.10
CA VAL A 7 4.21 6.53 -24.91
C VAL A 7 2.74 6.90 -24.70
N LYS A 8 1.89 5.89 -24.49
CA LYS A 8 0.50 6.08 -24.05
C LYS A 8 0.36 5.70 -22.58
N LEU A 9 -0.26 6.57 -21.79
CA LEU A 9 -0.78 6.22 -20.47
C LEU A 9 -2.23 5.79 -20.62
N ASN A 10 -2.55 4.53 -20.33
CA ASN A 10 -3.89 3.96 -20.46
C ASN A 10 -4.44 3.44 -19.13
N GLY A 11 -5.76 3.56 -18.92
CA GLY A 11 -6.42 3.12 -17.68
C GLY A 11 -6.23 4.01 -16.45
N PHE A 12 -5.48 5.12 -16.56
CA PHE A 12 -5.32 6.09 -15.47
C PHE A 12 -6.51 7.07 -15.43
N SER A 13 -7.15 7.27 -14.26
CA SER A 13 -8.39 8.04 -14.11
C SER A 13 -8.20 9.50 -13.65
N GLY A 14 -8.71 10.46 -14.43
CA GLY A 14 -9.87 11.30 -14.07
C GLY A 14 -9.78 12.37 -12.96
N GLN A 15 -8.61 12.69 -12.39
CA GLN A 15 -8.43 13.94 -11.60
C GLN A 15 -7.36 14.88 -12.17
N TYR A 16 -6.72 14.47 -13.26
CA TYR A 16 -5.57 15.14 -13.82
C TYR A 16 -5.69 15.08 -15.34
N GLU A 17 -6.20 16.17 -15.92
CA GLU A 17 -6.38 16.32 -17.37
C GLU A 17 -5.04 16.43 -18.10
N ASN A 18 -3.94 16.62 -17.37
CA ASN A 18 -2.60 16.84 -17.91
C ASN A 18 -1.62 15.70 -17.56
N PRO A 19 -0.93 15.08 -18.55
CA PRO A 19 0.15 14.09 -18.33
C PRO A 19 1.21 14.51 -17.29
N SER A 20 1.48 15.82 -17.16
CA SER A 20 2.44 16.36 -16.19
C SER A 20 2.10 16.06 -14.72
N ASP A 21 0.83 15.86 -14.38
CA ASP A 21 0.42 15.55 -13.01
C ASP A 21 0.58 14.06 -12.67
N TYR A 22 0.56 13.18 -13.67
CA TYR A 22 0.93 11.77 -13.50
C TYR A 22 2.43 11.64 -13.24
N LEU A 23 3.25 12.41 -13.94
CA LEU A 23 4.71 12.44 -13.73
C LEU A 23 5.08 12.93 -12.33
N LYS A 24 4.32 13.86 -11.74
CA LYS A 24 4.58 14.33 -10.37
C LYS A 24 4.28 13.26 -9.30
N LYS A 25 3.49 12.24 -9.62
CA LYS A 25 2.97 11.28 -8.62
C LYS A 25 3.43 9.85 -8.85
N TYR A 26 3.51 9.37 -10.09
CA TYR A 26 3.81 7.97 -10.39
C TYR A 26 5.30 7.76 -10.66
N PHE A 27 6.05 7.38 -9.62
CA PHE A 27 7.49 7.14 -9.71
C PHE A 27 7.91 6.29 -10.91
N PRO A 28 7.25 5.16 -11.26
CA PRO A 28 7.74 4.34 -12.37
C PRO A 28 7.64 5.05 -13.72
N ILE A 29 6.60 5.84 -13.92
CA ILE A 29 6.38 6.60 -15.15
C ILE A 29 7.39 7.75 -15.22
N LYS A 30 7.61 8.44 -14.09
CA LYS A 30 8.61 9.51 -14.01
C LYS A 30 10.03 9.01 -14.24
N VAL A 31 10.42 7.89 -13.63
CA VAL A 31 11.73 7.26 -13.88
C VAL A 31 11.91 6.94 -15.36
N PHE A 32 10.88 6.44 -16.04
CA PHE A 32 10.93 6.22 -17.48
C PHE A 32 11.12 7.54 -18.24
N ASN A 33 10.28 8.54 -17.98
CA ASN A 33 10.35 9.84 -18.64
C ASN A 33 11.70 10.57 -18.43
N ASP A 34 12.26 10.52 -17.23
CA ASP A 34 13.49 11.25 -16.90
C ASP A 34 14.74 10.61 -17.52
N ASN A 35 14.69 9.32 -17.88
CA ASN A 35 15.85 8.57 -18.37
C ASN A 35 15.82 8.27 -19.87
N PHE A 36 14.66 8.43 -20.52
CA PHE A 36 14.46 8.12 -21.94
C PHE A 36 13.83 9.32 -22.69
N ASN A 37 14.07 9.43 -23.99
CA ASN A 37 13.49 10.51 -24.81
C ASN A 37 12.02 10.18 -25.11
N VAL A 38 11.08 10.69 -24.30
CA VAL A 38 9.67 10.28 -24.32
C VAL A 38 8.77 11.38 -24.85
N LYS A 39 7.84 11.00 -25.74
CA LYS A 39 6.70 11.82 -26.15
C LYS A 39 5.39 11.12 -25.77
N PHE A 40 4.59 11.75 -24.93
CA PHE A 40 3.27 11.23 -24.59
C PHE A 40 2.29 11.45 -25.75
N VAL A 41 1.57 10.38 -26.13
CA VAL A 41 0.56 10.39 -27.19
C VAL A 41 -0.82 10.03 -26.63
N ASN A 42 -1.87 10.60 -27.24
CA ASN A 42 -3.25 10.34 -26.85
C ASN A 42 -3.84 9.10 -27.53
N ASN A 43 -3.40 8.80 -28.75
CA ASN A 43 -3.87 7.66 -29.51
C ASN A 43 -3.07 6.40 -29.18
N LEU A 44 -3.76 5.27 -28.96
CA LEU A 44 -3.12 3.96 -28.74
C LEU A 44 -2.36 3.47 -29.98
N ASP A 45 -2.79 3.86 -31.18
CA ASP A 45 -2.15 3.41 -32.43
C ASP A 45 -0.84 4.11 -32.74
N GLU A 46 -0.64 5.29 -32.18
CA GLU A 46 0.62 6.03 -32.29
C GLU A 46 1.68 5.56 -31.29
N ALA A 47 1.28 4.78 -30.29
CA ALA A 47 2.14 4.40 -29.17
C ALA A 47 3.06 3.22 -29.52
N GLU A 48 4.34 3.37 -29.19
CA GLU A 48 5.31 2.26 -29.18
C GLU A 48 5.26 1.52 -27.84
N ILE A 49 5.02 2.25 -26.75
CA ILE A 49 4.90 1.73 -25.39
C ILE A 49 3.59 2.17 -24.77
N ILE A 50 2.89 1.24 -24.13
CA ILE A 50 1.68 1.50 -23.38
C ILE A 50 1.97 1.22 -21.90
N PHE A 51 1.86 2.23 -21.05
CA PHE A 51 1.71 2.03 -19.61
C PHE A 51 0.23 1.78 -19.31
N GLU A 52 -0.07 0.62 -18.74
CA GLU A 52 -1.44 0.21 -18.41
C GLU A 52 -1.66 0.22 -16.90
N SER A 53 -2.64 0.98 -16.42
CA SER A 53 -3.10 0.90 -15.03
C SER A 53 -4.16 -0.18 -14.85
N THR A 54 -4.02 -0.98 -13.79
CA THR A 54 -4.94 -2.09 -13.47
C THR A 54 -6.23 -1.64 -12.80
N VAL A 55 -6.37 -0.34 -12.53
CA VAL A 55 -7.46 0.24 -11.72
C VAL A 55 -8.78 0.35 -12.52
N ARG A 56 -8.78 0.04 -13.83
CA ARG A 56 -9.98 0.11 -14.68
C ARG A 56 -10.22 -1.16 -15.48
N SER A 57 -11.45 -1.28 -16.00
CA SER A 57 -12.01 -2.37 -16.82
C SER A 57 -11.33 -2.51 -18.19
N SER A 58 -10.00 -2.63 -18.20
CA SER A 58 -9.22 -2.91 -19.38
C SER A 58 -9.61 -4.28 -19.92
N ASP A 59 -9.91 -4.36 -21.22
CA ASP A 59 -10.18 -5.64 -21.85
C ASP A 59 -8.89 -6.39 -22.20
N TYR A 60 -7.72 -5.76 -22.00
CA TYR A 60 -6.37 -6.28 -22.21
C TYR A 60 -6.15 -6.84 -23.63
N LYS A 61 -6.96 -6.45 -24.62
CA LYS A 61 -6.84 -6.97 -26.00
C LYS A 61 -5.50 -6.61 -26.64
N PHE A 62 -4.98 -5.43 -26.35
CA PHE A 62 -3.70 -4.93 -26.86
C PHE A 62 -2.48 -5.72 -26.35
N LEU A 63 -2.62 -6.56 -25.29
CA LEU A 63 -1.54 -7.48 -24.92
C LEU A 63 -1.20 -8.48 -26.04
N ASN A 64 -2.14 -8.73 -26.95
CA ASN A 64 -1.91 -9.61 -28.10
C ASN A 64 -1.34 -8.85 -29.33
N GLU A 65 -1.23 -7.52 -29.27
CA GLU A 65 -0.65 -6.71 -30.35
C GLU A 65 0.89 -6.76 -30.31
N LYS A 66 1.48 -7.75 -30.99
CA LYS A 66 2.93 -8.01 -30.98
C LYS A 66 3.84 -6.82 -31.34
N LYS A 67 3.31 -5.78 -31.99
CA LYS A 67 4.06 -4.58 -32.40
C LYS A 67 4.26 -3.57 -31.27
N LYS A 68 3.42 -3.59 -30.23
CA LYS A 68 3.47 -2.62 -29.13
C LYS A 68 3.98 -3.27 -27.85
N LYS A 69 4.82 -2.57 -27.11
CA LYS A 69 5.30 -3.02 -25.79
C LYS A 69 4.36 -2.52 -24.71
N VAL A 70 4.01 -3.38 -23.77
CA VAL A 70 3.04 -3.06 -22.71
C VAL A 70 3.70 -3.20 -21.35
N ILE A 71 3.61 -2.16 -20.53
CA ILE A 71 4.07 -2.17 -19.14
C ILE A 71 2.85 -2.00 -18.26
N ILE A 72 2.43 -3.08 -17.61
CA ILE A 72 1.31 -3.06 -16.69
C ILE A 72 1.81 -2.60 -15.31
N ILE A 73 1.12 -1.65 -14.69
CA ILE A 73 1.43 -1.13 -13.36
C ILE A 73 0.25 -1.45 -12.44
N SER A 74 0.52 -2.17 -11.34
CA SER A 74 -0.46 -2.38 -10.29
C SER A 74 -0.07 -1.70 -8.98
N GLY A 75 -0.98 -0.86 -8.48
CA GLY A 75 -0.95 -0.29 -7.14
C GLY A 75 -1.55 -1.19 -6.07
N GLU A 76 -2.03 -2.38 -6.43
CA GLU A 76 -2.81 -3.26 -5.57
C GLU A 76 -2.05 -4.54 -5.22
N ASP A 77 -2.42 -5.14 -4.10
CA ASP A 77 -1.97 -6.48 -3.74
C ASP A 77 -2.60 -7.54 -4.66
N LEU A 78 -1.76 -8.20 -5.47
CA LEU A 78 -2.20 -9.21 -6.43
C LEU A 78 -2.62 -10.52 -5.77
N PHE A 79 -2.16 -10.74 -4.54
CA PHE A 79 -2.43 -11.92 -3.73
C PHE A 79 -3.47 -11.64 -2.67
N LYS A 80 -4.30 -10.61 -2.85
CA LYS A 80 -5.45 -10.36 -2.00
C LYS A 80 -6.40 -11.56 -2.02
N GLU A 81 -6.20 -12.47 -1.07
CA GLU A 81 -7.13 -13.55 -0.79
C GLU A 81 -8.38 -12.90 -0.20
N ARG A 82 -9.52 -12.98 -0.89
CA ARG A 82 -10.78 -12.80 -0.20
C ARG A 82 -11.10 -14.15 0.43
N ASP A 83 -11.08 -14.23 1.74
CA ASP A 83 -11.68 -15.37 2.42
C ASP A 83 -13.21 -15.33 2.25
N VAL A 84 -13.88 -16.45 2.54
CA VAL A 84 -15.36 -16.53 2.55
C VAL A 84 -15.96 -15.47 3.49
N PHE A 85 -15.20 -14.98 4.48
CA PHE A 85 -15.64 -13.92 5.39
C PHE A 85 -16.01 -12.63 4.64
N ASN A 86 -15.23 -12.24 3.63
CA ASN A 86 -15.57 -11.09 2.78
C ASN A 86 -16.84 -11.32 1.95
N LEU A 87 -17.11 -12.56 1.52
CA LEU A 87 -18.35 -12.93 0.84
C LEU A 87 -19.55 -12.81 1.79
N ILE A 88 -19.42 -13.38 2.99
CA ILE A 88 -20.42 -13.29 4.06
C ILE A 88 -20.71 -11.83 4.39
N GLU A 89 -19.68 -11.00 4.54
CA GLU A 89 -19.82 -9.57 4.79
C GLU A 89 -20.66 -8.87 3.71
N SER A 90 -20.43 -9.22 2.43
CA SER A 90 -21.21 -8.70 1.31
C SER A 90 -22.68 -9.14 1.37
N VAL A 91 -22.94 -10.39 1.75
CA VAL A 91 -24.29 -10.94 1.94
C VAL A 91 -25.00 -10.22 3.09
N VAL A 92 -24.38 -10.13 4.26
CA VAL A 92 -24.93 -9.42 5.44
C VAL A 92 -25.31 -7.98 5.10
N HIS A 93 -24.45 -7.29 4.35
CA HIS A 93 -24.73 -5.94 3.88
C HIS A 93 -25.92 -5.89 2.90
N LYS A 94 -26.01 -6.82 1.94
CA LYS A 94 -27.12 -6.90 0.98
C LYS A 94 -28.46 -7.26 1.64
N LEU A 95 -28.41 -8.01 2.74
CA LEU A 95 -29.59 -8.36 3.55
C LEU A 95 -30.07 -7.22 4.46
N GLY A 96 -29.44 -6.05 4.44
CA GLY A 96 -29.90 -4.87 5.18
C GLY A 96 -29.34 -4.70 6.59
N PHE A 97 -28.53 -5.64 7.09
CA PHE A 97 -27.94 -5.59 8.43
C PHE A 97 -26.73 -4.65 8.55
N LYS A 98 -26.80 -3.43 7.98
CA LYS A 98 -25.66 -2.50 7.94
C LYS A 98 -25.19 -2.06 9.33
N GLU A 99 -26.13 -1.82 10.25
CA GLU A 99 -25.86 -1.31 11.60
C GLU A 99 -25.32 -2.41 12.53
N GLU A 100 -25.86 -3.62 12.40
CA GLU A 100 -25.44 -4.79 13.20
C GLU A 100 -24.30 -5.58 12.55
N LYS A 101 -23.85 -5.15 11.37
CA LYS A 101 -22.85 -5.83 10.54
C LYS A 101 -21.69 -6.35 11.36
N TRP A 102 -21.05 -5.49 12.15
CA TRP A 102 -19.87 -5.90 12.93
C TRP A 102 -20.22 -6.88 14.06
N LYS A 103 -21.38 -6.75 14.71
CA LYS A 103 -21.84 -7.74 15.69
C LYS A 103 -22.04 -9.12 15.06
N ILE A 104 -22.63 -9.15 13.86
CA ILE A 104 -22.84 -10.39 13.10
C ILE A 104 -21.50 -10.99 12.68
N MET A 105 -20.60 -10.18 12.10
CA MET A 105 -19.27 -10.62 11.70
C MET A 105 -18.49 -11.17 12.89
N ASP A 106 -18.59 -10.55 14.07
CA ASP A 106 -17.91 -10.99 15.29
C ASP A 106 -18.42 -12.35 15.79
N LYS A 107 -19.73 -12.58 15.70
CA LYS A 107 -20.33 -13.88 16.02
C LYS A 107 -19.93 -14.97 15.02
N ILE A 108 -19.76 -14.63 13.75
CA ILE A 108 -19.27 -15.56 12.73
C ILE A 108 -17.79 -15.87 12.98
N ASP A 109 -17.00 -14.86 13.33
CA ASP A 109 -15.57 -14.96 13.63
C ASP A 109 -15.31 -15.87 14.86
N SER A 110 -16.18 -15.83 15.87
CA SER A 110 -16.07 -16.66 17.08
C SER A 110 -16.43 -18.14 16.85
N VAL A 111 -17.26 -18.43 15.84
CA VAL A 111 -17.71 -19.80 15.51
C VAL A 111 -16.84 -20.44 14.43
N LEU A 112 -16.27 -19.65 13.51
CA LEU A 112 -15.43 -20.10 12.41
C LEU A 112 -13.99 -19.51 12.43
N PRO A 113 -13.23 -19.55 13.55
CA PRO A 113 -11.93 -18.87 13.58
C PRO A 113 -10.91 -19.44 12.59
N LYS A 114 -10.97 -20.74 12.29
CA LYS A 114 -9.88 -21.51 11.65
C LYS A 114 -10.21 -22.22 10.33
N PHE A 115 -11.49 -22.51 10.03
CA PHE A 115 -11.83 -23.42 8.92
C PHE A 115 -11.94 -22.72 7.56
N VAL A 116 -11.98 -21.39 7.56
CA VAL A 116 -12.42 -20.59 6.41
C VAL A 116 -11.35 -19.59 5.95
N SER A 117 -10.38 -19.28 6.80
CA SER A 117 -9.18 -18.50 6.47
C SER A 117 -8.25 -19.21 5.47
N SER A 118 -8.49 -20.50 5.21
CA SER A 118 -7.72 -21.36 4.31
C SER A 118 -8.41 -21.60 2.97
N ILE A 119 -9.57 -20.97 2.72
CA ILE A 119 -10.23 -21.00 1.42
C ILE A 119 -10.06 -19.63 0.75
N PRO A 120 -8.96 -19.40 0.00
CA PRO A 120 -8.83 -18.22 -0.82
C PRO A 120 -9.89 -18.23 -1.92
N ILE A 121 -10.90 -17.36 -1.78
CA ILE A 121 -11.75 -16.95 -2.89
C ILE A 121 -10.96 -15.91 -3.68
N ILE A 122 -10.25 -16.36 -4.71
CA ILE A 122 -9.55 -15.50 -5.67
C ILE A 122 -10.60 -14.80 -6.55
N TYR A 123 -11.26 -13.79 -6.02
CA TYR A 123 -12.16 -12.95 -6.80
C TYR A 123 -11.92 -11.50 -6.45
N PHE A 124 -11.07 -10.86 -7.24
CA PHE A 124 -11.38 -9.51 -7.68
C PHE A 124 -10.72 -9.11 -9.01
N PHE A 125 -9.70 -9.84 -9.48
CA PHE A 125 -9.18 -9.65 -10.84
C PHE A 125 -8.70 -10.95 -11.53
N PRO A 126 -9.56 -11.97 -11.73
CA PRO A 126 -9.14 -13.22 -12.37
C PRO A 126 -8.51 -12.97 -13.75
N LYS A 127 -9.01 -11.96 -14.48
CA LYS A 127 -8.47 -11.59 -15.79
C LYS A 127 -7.07 -10.97 -15.71
N PHE A 128 -6.85 -9.99 -14.85
CA PHE A 128 -5.54 -9.36 -14.68
C PHE A 128 -4.50 -10.33 -14.13
N LEU A 129 -4.79 -11.02 -13.01
CA LEU A 129 -3.87 -12.00 -12.42
C LEU A 129 -3.51 -13.10 -13.42
N LYS A 130 -4.47 -13.55 -14.25
CA LYS A 130 -4.20 -14.46 -15.37
C LYS A 130 -3.17 -13.88 -16.32
N TYR A 131 -3.29 -12.61 -16.74
CA TYR A 131 -2.31 -11.98 -17.62
C TYR A 131 -0.95 -11.83 -16.96
N VAL A 132 -0.87 -11.41 -15.69
CA VAL A 132 0.42 -11.28 -15.02
C VAL A 132 1.11 -12.64 -14.85
N LYS A 133 0.36 -13.71 -14.53
CA LYS A 133 0.90 -15.08 -14.51
C LYS A 133 1.40 -15.55 -15.89
N LYS A 134 0.73 -15.14 -16.97
CA LYS A 134 1.21 -15.41 -18.33
C LYS A 134 2.47 -14.64 -18.67
N ILE A 135 2.54 -13.37 -18.29
CA ILE A 135 3.73 -12.52 -18.43
C ILE A 135 4.90 -13.11 -17.65
N SER A 136 4.66 -13.55 -16.42
CA SER A 136 5.69 -14.11 -15.54
C SER A 136 6.30 -15.40 -16.09
N ARG A 137 5.51 -16.18 -16.85
CA ARG A 137 5.95 -17.39 -17.56
C ARG A 137 6.52 -17.12 -18.96
N GLY A 138 6.57 -15.86 -19.40
CA GLY A 138 7.04 -15.49 -20.75
C GLY A 138 6.08 -15.85 -21.88
N GLU A 139 4.81 -16.19 -21.58
CA GLU A 139 3.80 -16.53 -22.58
C GLU A 139 3.37 -15.30 -23.41
N ILE A 140 3.55 -14.08 -22.87
CA ILE A 140 3.23 -12.81 -23.53
C ILE A 140 4.53 -12.00 -23.65
N LYS A 141 5.23 -12.16 -24.76
CA LYS A 141 6.60 -11.65 -24.95
C LYS A 141 6.72 -10.13 -25.00
N ASN A 142 5.68 -9.44 -25.47
CA ASN A 142 5.65 -7.99 -25.60
C ASN A 142 5.08 -7.27 -24.36
N ALA A 143 4.83 -8.00 -23.27
CA ALA A 143 4.24 -7.46 -22.05
C ALA A 143 5.12 -7.69 -20.83
N TYR A 144 5.08 -6.70 -19.94
CA TYR A 144 5.87 -6.56 -18.73
C TYR A 144 4.98 -6.09 -17.59
N ALA A 145 5.33 -6.41 -16.35
CA ALA A 145 4.53 -5.98 -15.20
C ALA A 145 5.39 -5.46 -14.04
N LEU A 146 4.97 -4.32 -13.49
CA LEU A 146 5.44 -3.79 -12.22
C LEU A 146 4.41 -4.15 -11.15
N VAL A 147 4.82 -4.96 -10.18
CA VAL A 147 3.95 -5.59 -9.17
C VAL A 147 4.53 -5.44 -7.78
N GLN A 148 3.75 -5.67 -6.72
CA GLN A 148 4.16 -5.28 -5.36
C GLN A 148 4.72 -6.42 -4.51
N ASN A 149 4.53 -7.68 -4.91
CA ASN A 149 4.93 -8.84 -4.13
C ASN A 149 4.95 -10.13 -4.96
N ASP A 150 5.72 -11.12 -4.46
CA ASP A 150 5.62 -12.58 -4.67
C ASP A 150 5.38 -13.09 -6.09
N MET A 151 5.91 -12.40 -7.10
CA MET A 151 5.84 -12.81 -8.50
C MET A 151 7.23 -12.83 -9.10
N ASN A 152 7.60 -13.98 -9.69
CA ASN A 152 8.89 -14.18 -10.34
C ASN A 152 8.72 -14.35 -11.84
N GLY A 153 9.60 -13.73 -12.61
CA GLY A 153 9.65 -13.88 -14.05
C GLY A 153 10.53 -12.81 -14.69
N GLU A 154 11.10 -13.12 -15.86
CA GLU A 154 11.99 -12.21 -16.57
C GLU A 154 11.34 -10.89 -17.02
N ASN A 155 10.01 -10.89 -17.13
CA ASN A 155 9.18 -9.74 -17.51
C ASN A 155 8.42 -9.14 -16.32
N ILE A 156 8.82 -9.50 -15.09
CA ILE A 156 8.25 -9.00 -13.84
C ILE A 156 9.28 -8.17 -13.10
N PHE A 157 8.84 -7.03 -12.56
CA PHE A 157 9.63 -6.21 -11.65
C PHE A 157 8.84 -5.99 -10.36
N ILE A 158 9.44 -6.31 -9.22
CA ILE A 158 8.84 -6.07 -7.90
C ILE A 158 9.18 -4.64 -7.46
N LEU A 159 8.13 -3.86 -7.24
CA LEU A 159 8.18 -2.48 -6.82
C LEU A 159 7.30 -2.32 -5.56
N PRO A 160 7.88 -2.03 -4.39
CA PRO A 160 7.09 -1.82 -3.17
C PRO A 160 6.00 -0.75 -3.36
N CYS A 161 4.83 -0.95 -2.75
CA CYS A 161 3.65 -0.12 -3.01
C CYS A 161 3.92 1.39 -2.84
N PHE A 162 4.70 1.76 -1.82
CA PHE A 162 5.00 3.16 -1.55
C PHE A 162 5.81 3.85 -2.67
N PHE A 163 6.58 3.10 -3.47
CA PHE A 163 7.33 3.71 -4.56
C PHE A 163 6.37 4.34 -5.56
N HIS A 164 5.20 3.75 -5.79
CA HIS A 164 4.26 4.29 -6.78
C HIS A 164 3.92 5.74 -6.52
N THR A 165 3.90 6.21 -5.27
CA THR A 165 3.24 7.48 -4.97
C THR A 165 3.83 8.32 -3.85
N LEU A 166 4.64 7.73 -2.98
CA LEU A 166 5.22 8.40 -1.81
C LEU A 166 6.76 8.47 -1.88
N TYR A 167 7.38 7.98 -2.97
CA TYR A 167 8.82 8.08 -3.16
C TYR A 167 9.34 9.53 -3.05
N TYR A 168 8.61 10.49 -3.62
CA TYR A 168 9.01 11.90 -3.56
C TYR A 168 8.75 12.56 -2.20
N ASP A 169 8.04 11.88 -1.30
CA ASP A 169 7.83 12.32 0.07
C ASP A 169 8.91 11.78 1.05
N LEU A 170 9.83 10.92 0.59
CA LEU A 170 10.93 10.41 1.43
C LEU A 170 11.76 11.53 2.10
N PRO A 171 12.09 12.67 1.43
CA PRO A 171 12.78 13.76 2.11
C PRO A 171 11.99 14.36 3.27
N LYS A 172 10.64 14.30 3.25
CA LYS A 172 9.78 14.78 4.35
C LYS A 172 9.83 13.87 5.59
N LEU A 173 10.37 12.65 5.44
CA LEU A 173 10.63 11.71 6.52
C LEU A 173 12.02 11.91 7.15
N ILE A 174 12.84 12.81 6.63
CA ILE A 174 14.02 13.26 7.38
C ILE A 174 13.52 14.09 8.56
N LYS A 175 13.84 13.59 9.75
CA LYS A 175 13.28 14.12 10.99
C LYS A 175 14.00 15.40 11.37
N ASN A 176 13.22 16.46 11.56
CA ASN A 176 13.66 17.74 12.10
C ASN A 176 13.04 17.89 13.50
N ASN A 177 13.79 18.42 14.47
CA ASN A 177 13.39 18.55 15.88
C ASN A 177 12.17 19.48 16.15
N ASN A 178 11.48 19.97 15.11
CA ASN A 178 10.47 21.01 15.19
C ASN A 178 9.02 20.50 15.33
N LYS A 179 8.75 19.19 15.26
CA LYS A 179 7.38 18.67 15.43
C LYS A 179 7.02 18.61 16.91
N LYS A 180 5.97 19.33 17.33
CA LYS A 180 5.40 19.27 18.70
C LYS A 180 4.70 17.94 18.97
N ILE A 181 5.47 16.87 19.11
CA ILE A 181 4.96 15.51 19.36
C ILE A 181 4.32 15.40 20.75
N GLN A 182 4.80 16.20 21.70
CA GLN A 182 4.28 16.29 23.07
C GLN A 182 2.83 16.78 23.18
N ASP A 183 2.30 17.49 22.17
CA ASP A 183 0.95 18.05 22.22
C ASP A 183 -0.14 17.04 21.81
N ARG A 184 0.23 15.80 21.46
CA ARG A 184 -0.69 14.77 20.98
C ARG A 184 -1.55 14.24 22.12
N LYS A 185 -2.85 14.57 22.07
CA LYS A 185 -3.82 14.20 23.13
C LYS A 185 -4.56 12.90 22.87
N LYS A 186 -4.67 12.46 21.61
CA LYS A 186 -5.46 11.26 21.28
C LYS A 186 -4.60 10.00 21.30
N PHE A 187 -5.20 8.90 21.73
CA PHE A 187 -4.49 7.63 21.91
C PHE A 187 -4.09 6.99 20.57
N CYS A 188 -5.05 6.42 19.85
CA CYS A 188 -4.77 5.64 18.66
C CYS A 188 -5.84 5.86 17.58
N ALA A 189 -5.41 5.95 16.33
CA ALA A 189 -6.30 6.03 15.17
C ALA A 189 -6.23 4.76 14.30
N PHE A 190 -7.36 4.47 13.66
CA PHE A 190 -7.53 3.41 12.68
C PHE A 190 -8.31 3.93 11.46
N ILE A 191 -7.74 3.83 10.27
CA ILE A 191 -8.41 4.28 9.04
C ILE A 191 -8.29 3.17 8.00
N VAL A 192 -9.33 2.33 7.94
CA VAL A 192 -9.39 1.21 7.01
C VAL A 192 -10.74 1.14 6.34
N SER A 193 -10.73 1.07 5.01
CA SER A 193 -11.94 1.05 4.17
C SER A 193 -12.34 -0.35 3.69
N SER A 194 -11.50 -1.37 3.89
CA SER A 194 -11.79 -2.75 3.53
C SER A 194 -11.37 -3.73 4.62
N ASN A 195 -12.19 -4.74 4.85
CA ASN A 195 -11.99 -5.77 5.86
C ASN A 195 -11.12 -6.94 5.36
N SER A 196 -10.14 -6.63 4.50
CA SER A 196 -9.36 -7.65 3.80
C SER A 196 -8.31 -8.35 4.65
N SER A 197 -8.01 -7.85 5.84
CA SER A 197 -7.20 -8.54 6.84
C SER A 197 -8.05 -8.66 8.11
N ARG A 198 -8.14 -9.88 8.65
CA ARG A 198 -8.83 -10.15 9.94
C ARG A 198 -7.94 -9.77 11.11
N GLU A 199 -6.64 -9.94 10.95
CA GLU A 199 -5.61 -9.65 11.96
C GLU A 199 -5.66 -8.20 12.40
N ARG A 200 -5.84 -7.24 11.48
CA ARG A 200 -5.98 -5.82 11.87
C ARG A 200 -7.23 -5.55 12.70
N VAL A 201 -8.34 -6.23 12.42
CA VAL A 201 -9.62 -6.01 13.11
C VAL A 201 -9.56 -6.66 14.49
N HIS A 202 -9.00 -7.86 14.58
CA HIS A 202 -8.73 -8.53 15.84
C HIS A 202 -7.79 -7.71 16.73
N PHE A 203 -6.69 -7.21 16.16
CA PHE A 203 -5.77 -6.32 16.87
C PHE A 203 -6.47 -5.02 17.33
N PHE A 204 -7.23 -4.36 16.46
CA PHE A 204 -8.03 -3.18 16.81
C PHE A 204 -8.96 -3.45 18.00
N LYS A 205 -9.69 -4.58 18.00
CA LYS A 205 -10.61 -4.94 19.09
C LYS A 205 -9.85 -5.21 20.39
N LYS A 206 -8.76 -5.99 20.34
CA LYS A 206 -7.93 -6.26 21.52
C LYS A 206 -7.37 -4.97 22.12
N LEU A 207 -6.80 -4.10 21.29
CA LEU A 207 -6.27 -2.81 21.74
C LEU A 207 -7.37 -1.90 22.32
N SER A 208 -8.56 -1.93 21.70
CA SER A 208 -9.73 -1.15 22.16
C SER A 208 -10.24 -1.57 23.55
N LYS A 209 -9.89 -2.76 24.05
CA LYS A 209 -10.18 -3.16 25.44
C LYS A 209 -9.33 -2.42 26.47
N TYR A 210 -8.12 -1.99 26.09
CA TYR A 210 -7.26 -1.18 26.94
C TYR A 210 -7.71 0.28 26.94
N LYS A 211 -7.85 0.88 25.75
CA LYS A 211 -8.22 2.28 25.57
C LYS A 211 -8.84 2.48 24.20
N ARG A 212 -9.85 3.35 24.09
CA ARG A 212 -10.61 3.57 22.85
C ARG A 212 -9.68 3.91 21.68
N VAL A 213 -9.80 3.13 20.59
CA VAL A 213 -9.18 3.42 19.30
C VAL A 213 -10.21 4.09 18.39
N ASP A 214 -9.91 5.29 17.89
CA ASP A 214 -10.82 6.04 17.01
C ASP A 214 -10.71 5.49 15.57
N SER A 215 -11.83 5.02 15.02
CA SER A 215 -11.91 4.49 13.66
C SER A 215 -12.73 5.37 12.72
N TYR A 216 -12.06 5.92 11.70
CA TYR A 216 -12.68 6.79 10.69
C TYR A 216 -13.03 6.07 9.39
N GLY A 217 -12.42 4.90 9.14
CA GLY A 217 -12.66 4.12 7.93
C GLY A 217 -14.05 3.45 7.93
N LYS A 218 -14.36 2.68 6.89
CA LYS A 218 -15.59 1.87 6.85
C LYS A 218 -15.58 0.71 7.85
N VAL A 219 -14.38 0.25 8.24
CA VAL A 219 -14.18 -0.88 9.13
C VAL A 219 -14.18 -0.42 10.58
N GLN A 220 -15.05 -1.01 11.41
CA GLN A 220 -15.16 -0.70 12.84
C GLN A 220 -15.40 0.80 13.14
N ASN A 221 -16.06 1.53 12.23
CA ASN A 221 -16.26 2.97 12.36
C ASN A 221 -16.96 3.32 13.68
N ASN A 222 -16.36 4.22 14.46
CA ASN A 222 -16.94 4.75 15.70
C ASN A 222 -16.85 6.29 15.77
N MET A 223 -16.51 6.93 14.64
CA MET A 223 -16.36 8.38 14.50
C MET A 223 -17.53 9.03 13.75
N GLY A 224 -18.54 8.26 13.33
CA GLY A 224 -19.85 8.76 12.92
C GLY A 224 -19.94 9.43 11.55
N ASN A 225 -18.81 9.62 10.84
CA ASN A 225 -18.81 10.41 9.60
C ASN A 225 -18.79 9.55 8.34
N GLN A 226 -19.96 9.41 7.68
CA GLN A 226 -20.11 8.91 6.30
C GLN A 226 -19.39 9.78 5.25
N LEU A 227 -18.83 10.95 5.65
CA LEU A 227 -18.19 11.93 4.78
C LEU A 227 -16.64 11.91 4.79
N PHE A 228 -15.99 11.11 5.66
CA PHE A 228 -14.53 11.05 5.66
C PHE A 228 -14.02 10.34 4.40
N LYS A 229 -13.59 11.14 3.41
CA LYS A 229 -12.93 10.64 2.19
C LYS A 229 -11.45 10.41 2.48
N SER A 230 -11.12 9.16 2.79
CA SER A 230 -9.74 8.75 3.05
C SER A 230 -8.86 8.91 1.79
N ASN A 231 -7.79 9.67 1.95
CA ASN A 231 -6.63 9.75 1.06
C ASN A 231 -5.40 10.11 1.92
N TRP A 232 -4.19 10.11 1.37
CA TRP A 232 -3.00 10.34 2.21
C TRP A 232 -3.00 11.69 2.90
N ASN A 233 -3.44 12.76 2.23
CA ASN A 233 -3.47 14.10 2.82
C ASN A 233 -4.47 14.17 3.98
N THR A 234 -5.69 13.68 3.76
CA THR A 234 -6.72 13.69 4.82
C THR A 234 -6.36 12.77 5.98
N ASN A 235 -5.78 11.59 5.70
CA ASN A 235 -5.30 10.68 6.73
C ASN A 235 -4.15 11.32 7.54
N ASN A 236 -3.19 11.96 6.87
CA ASN A 236 -2.08 12.67 7.51
C ASN A 236 -2.57 13.74 8.49
N GLU A 237 -3.53 14.57 8.10
CA GLU A 237 -4.10 15.60 8.98
C GLU A 237 -4.81 15.01 10.21
N VAL A 238 -5.53 13.90 10.04
CA VAL A 238 -6.14 13.19 11.18
C VAL A 238 -5.07 12.68 12.14
N TYR A 239 -4.05 11.98 11.62
CA TYR A 239 -3.02 11.31 12.41
C TYR A 239 -2.12 12.26 13.20
N LYS A 240 -2.00 13.54 12.83
CA LYS A 240 -1.25 14.55 13.60
C LYS A 240 -1.71 14.66 15.06
N ASN A 241 -2.96 14.29 15.36
CA ASN A 241 -3.54 14.40 16.71
C ASN A 241 -3.33 13.17 17.60
N TYR A 242 -2.79 12.07 17.06
CA TYR A 242 -2.74 10.76 17.74
C TYR A 242 -1.31 10.36 18.11
N LYS A 243 -1.14 9.70 19.28
CA LYS A 243 0.13 9.07 19.68
C LYS A 243 0.47 7.90 18.74
N PHE A 244 -0.51 7.03 18.47
CA PHE A 244 -0.33 5.81 17.68
C PHE A 244 -1.28 5.73 16.48
N VAL A 245 -0.87 5.00 15.44
CA VAL A 245 -1.74 4.63 14.31
C VAL A 245 -1.56 3.16 13.99
N ILE A 246 -2.66 2.40 13.88
CA ILE A 246 -2.61 1.01 13.40
C ILE A 246 -2.36 1.02 11.89
N GLY A 247 -1.15 0.63 11.49
CA GLY A 247 -0.65 0.62 10.11
C GLY A 247 -0.50 -0.80 9.54
N PHE A 248 -1.42 -1.71 9.85
CA PHE A 248 -1.36 -3.10 9.37
C PHE A 248 -1.70 -3.19 7.88
N GLU A 249 -0.85 -3.87 7.12
CA GLU A 249 -1.05 -4.17 5.71
C GLU A 249 -2.15 -5.18 5.46
N ASN A 250 -2.64 -5.26 4.22
CA ASN A 250 -3.71 -6.22 3.86
C ASN A 250 -3.17 -7.65 3.82
N ASN A 251 -1.88 -7.81 3.58
CA ASN A 251 -1.15 -9.05 3.52
C ASN A 251 0.27 -8.84 4.07
N PHE A 252 0.93 -9.91 4.48
CA PHE A 252 2.24 -9.88 5.11
C PHE A 252 3.26 -10.54 4.17
N ALA A 253 3.65 -9.80 3.13
CA ALA A 253 4.54 -10.28 2.08
C ALA A 253 5.82 -9.44 2.01
N LYS A 254 6.93 -10.06 1.61
CA LYS A 254 8.21 -9.35 1.42
C LYS A 254 8.01 -8.19 0.45
N GLU A 255 8.62 -7.04 0.73
CA GLU A 255 8.50 -5.81 -0.06
C GLU A 255 7.09 -5.19 -0.15
N TYR A 256 6.06 -5.77 0.48
CA TYR A 256 4.72 -5.19 0.53
C TYR A 256 4.59 -4.12 1.61
N ILE A 257 5.08 -2.92 1.28
CA ILE A 257 5.07 -1.75 2.16
C ILE A 257 4.31 -0.63 1.46
N SER A 258 3.28 -0.09 2.11
CA SER A 258 2.37 0.92 1.54
C SER A 258 2.33 2.22 2.33
N GLU A 259 1.35 3.07 2.02
CA GLU A 259 1.02 4.27 2.77
C GLU A 259 0.75 4.03 4.26
N LYS A 260 0.40 2.79 4.65
CA LYS A 260 0.07 2.42 6.04
C LYS A 260 1.27 2.51 6.96
N ALA A 261 2.49 2.36 6.45
CA ALA A 261 3.71 2.67 7.20
C ALA A 261 3.99 4.18 7.17
N GLN A 262 4.01 4.77 5.97
CA GLN A 262 4.57 6.12 5.76
C GLN A 262 3.67 7.28 6.17
N VAL A 263 2.35 7.18 5.97
CA VAL A 263 1.44 8.30 6.31
C VAL A 263 1.42 8.58 7.82
N PRO A 264 1.41 7.57 8.71
CA PRO A 264 1.66 7.78 10.14
C PRO A 264 3.01 8.48 10.41
N MET A 265 4.10 8.03 9.78
CA MET A 265 5.43 8.64 9.95
C MET A 265 5.46 10.11 9.50
N LEU A 266 4.86 10.43 8.34
CA LEU A 266 4.72 11.78 7.81
C LEU A 266 3.94 12.68 8.80
N SER A 267 2.88 12.13 9.39
CA SER A 267 2.08 12.84 10.39
C SER A 267 2.81 13.05 11.71
N GLY A 268 3.84 12.23 11.99
CA GLY A 268 4.59 12.21 13.24
C GLY A 268 4.01 11.29 14.32
N ALA A 269 2.98 10.51 14.01
CA ALA A 269 2.45 9.49 14.92
C ALA A 269 3.30 8.21 14.85
N ILE A 270 3.37 7.45 15.95
CA ILE A 270 4.08 6.16 15.98
C ILE A 270 3.23 5.12 15.23
N PRO A 271 3.72 4.55 14.11
CA PRO A 271 3.05 3.44 13.45
C PRO A 271 3.10 2.18 14.34
N ILE A 272 1.97 1.47 14.43
CA ILE A 272 1.90 0.08 14.87
C ILE A 272 1.81 -0.75 13.60
N TYR A 273 2.96 -1.26 13.13
CA TYR A 273 3.10 -1.82 11.79
C TYR A 273 3.12 -3.36 11.81
N ARG A 274 2.44 -3.96 10.83
CA ARG A 274 2.54 -5.37 10.49
C ARG A 274 2.34 -5.49 8.98
N GLY A 275 3.27 -6.12 8.26
CA GLY A 275 3.31 -6.04 6.81
C GLY A 275 4.50 -6.82 6.25
N ALA A 276 5.40 -6.11 5.58
CA ALA A 276 6.61 -6.72 5.03
C ALA A 276 7.59 -7.14 6.14
N PRO A 277 8.01 -8.41 6.18
CA PRO A 277 9.01 -8.88 7.14
C PRO A 277 10.37 -8.16 7.02
N ASN A 278 10.67 -7.62 5.83
CA ASN A 278 11.88 -6.87 5.54
C ASN A 278 11.73 -5.34 5.67
N ILE A 279 10.72 -4.84 6.38
CA ILE A 279 10.52 -3.40 6.63
C ILE A 279 11.76 -2.71 7.22
N HIS A 280 12.60 -3.45 7.96
CA HIS A 280 13.84 -2.99 8.58
C HIS A 280 14.92 -2.57 7.56
N GLU A 281 14.84 -3.03 6.31
CA GLU A 281 15.71 -2.59 5.22
C GLU A 281 15.37 -1.15 4.77
N TYR A 282 14.14 -0.69 5.05
CA TYR A 282 13.61 0.60 4.59
C TYR A 282 13.47 1.65 5.70
N PHE A 283 13.22 1.24 6.94
CA PHE A 283 12.95 2.14 8.06
C PHE A 283 13.64 1.67 9.34
N ASN A 284 13.96 2.63 10.21
CA ASN A 284 14.53 2.37 11.54
C ASN A 284 13.47 1.75 12.46
N THR A 285 13.63 0.48 12.82
CA THR A 285 12.69 -0.25 13.70
C THR A 285 12.61 0.30 15.12
N LYS A 286 13.52 1.18 15.54
CA LYS A 286 13.40 1.91 16.81
C LYS A 286 12.35 3.02 16.80
N SER A 287 11.92 3.46 15.61
CA SER A 287 11.00 4.60 15.44
C SER A 287 9.52 4.22 15.37
N PHE A 288 9.20 2.93 15.32
CA PHE A 288 7.83 2.42 15.25
C PHE A 288 7.69 1.10 16.01
N ILE A 289 6.46 0.65 16.21
CA ILE A 289 6.19 -0.65 16.84
C ILE A 289 6.04 -1.68 15.72
N ASN A 290 7.11 -2.42 15.43
CA ASN A 290 7.07 -3.51 14.47
C ASN A 290 6.49 -4.77 15.11
N TYR A 291 5.38 -5.29 14.58
CA TYR A 291 4.70 -6.47 15.14
C TYR A 291 5.63 -7.69 15.23
N ASP A 292 6.45 -7.90 14.21
CA ASP A 292 7.28 -9.10 14.07
C ASP A 292 8.39 -9.17 15.14
N ASP A 293 8.76 -8.04 15.76
CA ASP A 293 9.71 -8.00 16.88
C ASP A 293 9.12 -8.63 18.16
N TYR A 294 7.78 -8.71 18.26
CA TYR A 294 7.06 -9.20 19.44
C TYR A 294 6.36 -10.55 19.19
N GLY A 295 5.94 -10.81 17.96
CA GLY A 295 5.35 -12.09 17.52
C GLY A 295 3.95 -12.40 18.04
N SER A 296 3.31 -11.49 18.78
CA SER A 296 1.92 -11.67 19.24
C SER A 296 1.26 -10.34 19.58
N ASP A 297 -0.06 -10.27 19.42
CA ASP A 297 -0.85 -9.07 19.76
C ASP A 297 -0.64 -8.66 21.21
N ASP A 298 -0.58 -9.61 22.15
CA ASP A 298 -0.53 -9.32 23.59
C ASP A 298 0.80 -8.65 23.97
N LYS A 299 1.91 -9.08 23.35
CA LYS A 299 3.22 -8.45 23.55
C LYS A 299 3.29 -7.06 22.89
N VAL A 300 2.69 -6.88 21.72
CA VAL A 300 2.59 -5.57 21.06
C VAL A 300 1.74 -4.61 21.90
N ILE A 301 0.58 -5.07 22.40
CA ILE A 301 -0.29 -4.29 23.27
C ILE A 301 0.42 -3.94 24.57
N LYS A 302 1.17 -4.88 25.18
CA LYS A 302 2.01 -4.58 26.36
C LYS A 302 3.00 -3.45 26.06
N LYS A 303 3.63 -3.43 24.89
CA LYS A 303 4.52 -2.33 24.49
C LYS A 303 3.77 -1.00 24.33
N ILE A 304 2.58 -1.03 23.72
CA ILE A 304 1.75 0.17 23.55
C ILE A 304 1.32 0.73 24.91
N ILE A 305 0.94 -0.12 25.86
CA ILE A 305 0.58 0.29 27.23
C ILE A 305 1.79 0.95 27.91
N GLU A 306 2.97 0.34 27.82
CA GLU A 306 4.20 0.92 28.36
C GLU A 306 4.45 2.34 27.82
N LEU A 307 4.32 2.54 26.50
CA LEU A 307 4.51 3.85 25.87
C LEU A 307 3.33 4.82 26.15
N ASP A 308 2.11 4.34 26.30
CA ASP A 308 0.97 5.21 26.62
C ASP A 308 1.07 5.77 28.05
N GLN A 309 1.64 5.00 28.98
CA GLN A 309 1.75 5.31 30.41
C GLN A 309 3.07 6.00 30.80
N ASP A 310 4.08 5.97 29.93
CA ASP A 310 5.40 6.55 30.17
C ASP A 310 5.76 7.52 29.04
N ASP A 311 5.57 8.81 29.31
CA ASP A 311 5.80 9.87 28.33
C ASP A 311 7.28 9.98 27.94
N GLU A 312 8.23 9.67 28.83
CA GLU A 312 9.65 9.68 28.48
C GLU A 312 9.97 8.58 27.46
N LYS A 313 9.48 7.36 27.68
CA LYS A 313 9.66 6.25 26.73
C LYS A 313 8.93 6.51 25.42
N TYR A 314 7.72 7.07 25.48
CA TYR A 314 7.00 7.49 24.29
C TYR A 314 7.77 8.53 23.50
N LEU A 315 8.21 9.62 24.14
CA LEU A 315 8.96 10.69 23.48
C LEU A 315 10.30 10.17 22.95
N LYS A 316 10.96 9.25 23.64
CA LYS A 316 12.17 8.60 23.14
C LYS A 316 11.91 7.92 21.80
N MET A 317 10.95 7.00 21.72
CA MET A 317 10.59 6.33 20.46
C MET A 317 10.06 7.33 19.42
N ALA A 318 9.19 8.24 19.83
CA ALA A 318 8.59 9.22 18.95
C ALA A 318 9.60 10.24 18.41
N ASN A 319 10.80 10.36 18.99
CA ASN A 319 11.90 11.19 18.49
C ASN A 319 12.95 10.43 17.68
N GLU A 320 12.95 9.08 17.70
CA GLU A 320 13.84 8.27 16.86
C GLU A 320 13.65 8.63 15.37
N PRO A 321 14.71 8.85 14.59
CA PRO A 321 14.61 9.07 13.15
C PRO A 321 13.87 7.93 12.44
N TRP A 322 13.04 8.25 11.43
CA TRP A 322 12.31 7.24 10.66
C TRP A 322 13.23 6.34 9.82
N PHE A 323 14.41 6.86 9.47
CA PHE A 323 15.47 6.12 8.79
C PHE A 323 16.68 5.97 9.70
N VAL A 324 17.47 4.91 9.49
CA VAL A 324 18.76 4.75 10.16
C VAL A 324 19.65 5.95 9.85
N ASP A 325 20.32 6.47 10.87
CA ASP A 325 21.15 7.69 10.83
C ASP A 325 20.44 8.95 10.30
N ASN A 326 19.10 8.96 10.30
CA ASN A 326 18.27 10.02 9.72
C ASN A 326 18.62 10.34 8.25
N LYS A 327 19.03 9.31 7.48
CA LYS A 327 19.39 9.44 6.05
C LYS A 327 18.54 8.50 5.22
N ILE A 328 18.14 8.94 4.02
CA ILE A 328 17.39 8.09 3.09
C ILE A 328 18.25 6.86 2.76
N PRO A 329 17.76 5.63 3.02
CA PRO A 329 18.50 4.41 2.74
C PRO A 329 18.87 4.22 1.27
N LYS A 330 20.01 3.56 1.00
CA LYS A 330 20.50 3.32 -0.37
C LYS A 330 19.56 2.44 -1.20
N ILE A 331 18.84 1.52 -0.56
CA ILE A 331 17.89 0.60 -1.20
C ILE A 331 16.87 1.33 -2.09
N PHE A 332 16.47 2.55 -1.71
CA PHE A 332 15.57 3.38 -2.52
C PHE A 332 16.18 3.73 -3.87
N LYS A 333 17.45 4.14 -3.88
CA LYS A 333 18.17 4.46 -5.11
C LYS A 333 18.56 3.21 -5.89
N GLU A 334 18.91 2.13 -5.21
CA GLU A 334 19.22 0.84 -5.84
C GLU A 334 18.02 0.31 -6.62
N LYS A 335 16.81 0.32 -6.03
CA LYS A 335 15.55 -0.04 -6.72
C LYS A 335 15.24 0.86 -7.92
N GLU A 336 15.52 2.17 -7.82
CA GLU A 336 15.41 3.07 -8.98
C GLU A 336 16.33 2.65 -10.12
N MET A 337 17.59 2.32 -9.81
CA MET A 337 18.57 1.86 -10.80
C MET A 337 18.20 0.50 -11.42
N GLU A 338 17.66 -0.43 -10.62
CA GLU A 338 17.13 -1.69 -11.11
C GLU A 338 15.96 -1.48 -12.07
N LEU A 339 15.05 -0.56 -11.75
CA LEU A 339 13.92 -0.22 -12.62
C LEU A 339 14.39 0.39 -13.95
N ILE A 340 15.40 1.26 -13.92
CA ILE A 340 16.01 1.81 -15.15
C ILE A 340 16.61 0.69 -16.01
N LYS A 341 17.32 -0.27 -15.40
CA LYS A 341 17.87 -1.43 -16.11
C LYS A 341 16.76 -2.28 -16.72
N PHE A 342 15.67 -2.51 -15.98
CA PHE A 342 14.51 -3.23 -16.46
C PHE A 342 13.89 -2.54 -17.69
N TYR A 343 13.73 -1.22 -17.65
CA TYR A 343 13.25 -0.45 -18.81
C TYR A 343 14.19 -0.51 -20.01
N LYS A 344 15.52 -0.50 -19.82
CA LYS A 344 16.47 -0.70 -20.93
C LYS A 344 16.28 -2.05 -21.60
N LYS A 345 16.16 -3.14 -20.82
CA LYS A 345 15.85 -4.48 -21.34
C LYS A 345 14.57 -4.47 -22.18
N ILE A 346 13.50 -3.80 -21.70
CA ILE A 346 12.24 -3.66 -22.44
C ILE A 346 12.46 -2.94 -23.77
N LEU A 347 13.28 -1.90 -23.81
CA LEU A 347 13.52 -1.14 -25.04
C LEU A 347 14.36 -1.91 -26.06
N GLU A 348 15.25 -2.77 -25.60
CA GLU A 348 16.17 -3.58 -26.41
C GLU A 348 15.55 -4.90 -26.92
N SER A 349 14.53 -5.44 -26.25
CA SER A 349 13.75 -6.62 -26.69
C SER A 349 12.93 -6.35 -27.95
#